data_AF-A0A7C7NVB6-F1
#
_entry.id   AF-A0A7C7NVB6-F1
#
_cell.length_a   1.000
_cell.length_b   1.000
_cell.length_c   1.000
_cell.angle_alpha   90.00
_cell.angle_beta   90.00
_cell.angle_gamma   90.00
#
_symmetry.space_group_name_H-M   'P 1'
#
loop_
_entity.id
_entity.type
_entity.pdbx_description
1 polymer ?
#
loop_
_entity_poly.entity_id
_entity_poly.type
_entity_poly.pdbx_seq_one_letter_code
_entity_poly.pdbx_strand_id
1 'polypeptide(L)'
;MSYFYRLQKKKIAALFFVSLFSLSISAIEPGDKVENFRLLDQKGGSHELFYYDDKKALVFLVQGNGCPFARNAAPRFQELRDIYS
;
A
#
# COMPACT_ATOMS: atom_id res chain seq x y z
N MET A 1 43.42 -27.01 8.45
CA MET A 1 43.14 -26.05 7.35
C MET A 1 41.88 -26.35 6.52
N SER A 2 41.61 -27.61 6.12
CA SER A 2 40.53 -27.91 5.14
C SER A 2 39.07 -27.76 5.64
N TYR A 3 38.82 -27.99 6.94
CA TYR A 3 37.47 -27.92 7.52
C TYR A 3 36.93 -26.49 7.63
N PHE A 4 37.80 -25.54 7.97
CA PHE A 4 37.47 -24.11 8.08
C PHE A 4 37.07 -23.50 6.74
N TYR A 5 37.76 -23.90 5.66
CA TYR A 5 37.46 -23.48 4.29
C TYR A 5 36.09 -23.98 3.79
N ARG A 6 35.69 -25.20 4.17
CA ARG A 6 34.38 -25.78 3.85
C ARG A 6 33.22 -25.08 4.57
N LEU A 7 33.43 -24.66 5.81
CA LEU A 7 32.45 -23.92 6.61
C LEU A 7 32.25 -22.48 6.09
N GLN A 8 33.34 -21.82 5.70
CA GLN A 8 33.31 -20.50 5.05
C GLN A 8 32.54 -20.54 3.71
N LYS A 9 32.79 -21.55 2.86
CA LYS A 9 32.04 -21.74 1.60
C LYS A 9 30.53 -21.90 1.81
N LYS A 10 30.10 -22.64 2.83
CA LYS A 10 28.67 -22.81 3.15
C LYS A 10 28.00 -21.52 3.62
N LYS A 11 28.69 -20.72 4.44
CA LYS A 11 28.19 -19.40 4.90
C LYS A 11 28.08 -18.41 3.75
N ILE A 12 29.09 -18.37 2.86
CA ILE A 12 29.09 -17.53 1.66
C ILE A 12 27.97 -17.94 0.70
N ALA A 13 27.78 -19.25 0.46
CA ALA A 13 26.69 -19.75 -0.37
C ALA A 13 25.31 -19.41 0.21
N ALA A 14 25.13 -19.51 1.53
CA ALA A 14 23.88 -19.12 2.20
C ALA A 14 23.62 -17.61 2.11
N LEU A 15 24.64 -16.77 2.26
CA LEU A 15 24.54 -15.31 2.09
C LEU A 15 24.17 -14.92 0.65
N PHE A 16 24.73 -15.58 -0.36
CA PHE A 16 24.36 -15.38 -1.76
C PHE A 16 22.92 -15.80 -2.06
N PHE A 17 22.45 -16.89 -1.44
CA PHE A 17 21.08 -17.39 -1.64
C PHE A 17 20.02 -16.46 -1.03
N VAL A 18 20.31 -15.79 0.08
CA VAL A 18 19.41 -14.81 0.71
C VAL A 18 19.35 -13.49 -0.09
N SER A 19 20.45 -13.05 -0.68
CA SER A 19 20.52 -11.81 -1.48
C SER A 19 19.67 -11.86 -2.77
N LEU A 20 19.59 -13.05 -3.40
CA LEU A 20 18.83 -13.27 -4.63
C LEU A 20 17.30 -13.19 -4.45
N PHE A 21 16.80 -13.17 -3.22
CA PHE A 21 15.37 -13.07 -2.91
C PHE A 21 14.97 -11.67 -2.44
N SER A 22 15.64 -10.64 -2.95
CA SER A 22 15.24 -9.25 -2.73
C SER A 22 13.95 -8.97 -3.52
N LEU A 23 12.80 -9.14 -2.87
CA LEU A 23 11.50 -8.75 -3.41
C LEU A 23 11.54 -7.27 -3.80
N SER A 24 11.34 -6.99 -5.09
CA SER A 24 11.23 -5.60 -5.58
C SER A 24 9.84 -5.09 -5.23
N ILE A 25 9.77 -4.10 -4.34
CA ILE A 25 8.52 -3.38 -4.08
C ILE A 25 8.34 -2.39 -5.23
N SER A 26 7.27 -2.56 -6.00
CA SER A 26 6.87 -1.60 -7.05
C SER A 26 5.74 -0.74 -6.53
N ALA A 27 5.78 0.55 -6.83
CA ALA A 27 4.65 1.44 -6.59
C ALA A 27 3.60 1.23 -7.70
N ILE A 28 2.34 1.52 -7.39
CA ILE A 28 1.28 1.62 -8.40
C ILE A 28 1.55 2.83 -9.31
N GLU A 29 1.40 2.62 -10.62
CA GLU A 29 1.52 3.65 -11.64
C GLU A 29 0.15 4.05 -12.22
N PRO A 30 0.02 5.25 -12.82
CA PRO A 30 -1.21 5.63 -13.51
C PRO A 30 -1.56 4.63 -14.63
N GLY A 31 -2.79 4.10 -14.59
CA GLY A 31 -3.27 3.10 -15.54
C GLY A 31 -3.23 1.67 -15.00
N ASP A 32 -2.53 1.44 -13.88
CA ASP A 32 -2.59 0.15 -13.20
C ASP A 32 -3.99 -0.14 -12.67
N LYS A 33 -4.38 -1.42 -12.78
CA LYS A 33 -5.60 -1.91 -12.14
C LYS A 33 -5.37 -1.98 -10.63
N VAL A 34 -6.23 -1.30 -9.87
CA VAL A 34 -6.29 -1.44 -8.42
C VAL A 34 -7.07 -2.71 -8.09
N GLU A 35 -6.44 -3.64 -7.39
CA GLU A 35 -7.09 -4.87 -6.94
C GLU A 35 -8.12 -4.59 -5.84
N ASN A 36 -9.11 -5.47 -5.72
CA ASN A 36 -10.19 -5.30 -4.76
C ASN A 36 -9.66 -5.34 -3.32
N PHE A 37 -10.14 -4.43 -2.49
CA PHE A 37 -9.84 -4.37 -1.07
C PHE A 37 -11.06 -3.93 -0.28
N ARG A 38 -11.04 -4.22 1.02
CA ARG A 38 -12.06 -3.79 1.97
C ARG A 38 -11.42 -3.04 3.13
N LEU A 39 -11.91 -1.83 3.39
CA LEU A 39 -11.45 -0.99 4.49
C LEU A 39 -12.64 -0.54 5.35
N LEU A 40 -12.33 -0.14 6.59
CA LEU A 40 -13.27 0.57 7.44
C LEU A 40 -13.05 2.08 7.27
N ASP A 41 -14.14 2.84 7.21
CA ASP A 41 -14.07 4.30 7.26
C ASP A 41 -13.92 4.81 8.71
N GLN A 42 -13.82 6.13 8.88
CA GLN A 42 -13.70 6.77 10.18
C GLN A 42 -14.95 6.64 11.08
N LYS A 43 -16.08 6.16 10.55
CA LYS A 43 -17.32 5.88 11.28
C LYS A 43 -17.50 4.38 11.56
N GLY A 44 -16.55 3.54 11.13
CA GLY A 44 -16.62 2.07 11.25
C GLY A 44 -17.45 1.39 10.16
N GLY A 45 -17.87 2.12 9.12
CA GLY A 45 -18.55 1.55 7.94
C GLY A 45 -17.57 0.76 7.08
N SER A 46 -17.99 -0.41 6.59
CA SER A 46 -17.16 -1.26 5.73
C SER A 46 -17.40 -0.93 4.26
N HIS A 47 -16.32 -0.65 3.54
CA HIS A 47 -16.33 -0.31 2.12
C HIS A 47 -15.45 -1.30 1.36
N GLU A 48 -16.02 -1.98 0.37
CA GLU A 48 -15.30 -2.86 -0.56
C GLU A 48 -15.33 -2.25 -1.96
N LEU A 49 -14.18 -2.25 -2.66
CA LEU A 49 -14.05 -1.57 -3.95
C LEU A 49 -15.09 -2.06 -4.97
N PHE A 50 -15.39 -3.36 -4.94
CA PHE A 50 -16.36 -4.00 -5.83
C PHE A 50 -17.78 -3.43 -5.73
N TYR A 51 -18.16 -2.80 -4.61
CA TYR A 51 -19.51 -2.23 -4.45
C TYR A 51 -19.74 -0.94 -5.25
N TYR A 52 -18.71 -0.43 -5.92
CA TYR A 52 -18.72 0.85 -6.64
C TYR A 52 -18.41 0.67 -8.14
N ASP A 53 -18.72 -0.49 -8.71
CA ASP A 53 -18.48 -0.80 -10.12
C ASP A 53 -19.26 0.08 -11.11
N ASP A 54 -20.32 0.74 -10.64
CA ASP A 54 -21.14 1.71 -11.36
C ASP A 54 -20.55 3.13 -11.38
N LYS A 55 -19.51 3.41 -10.60
CA LYS A 55 -18.91 4.75 -10.46
C LYS A 55 -17.79 4.96 -11.48
N LYS A 56 -17.80 6.13 -12.13
CA LYS A 56 -16.75 6.54 -13.09
C LYS A 56 -15.40 6.80 -12.43
N ALA A 57 -15.41 7.20 -11.15
CA ALA A 57 -14.21 7.47 -10.37
C ALA A 57 -14.50 7.23 -8.89
N LEU A 58 -13.50 6.72 -8.18
CA LEU A 58 -13.51 6.56 -6.73
C LEU A 58 -12.30 7.30 -6.15
N VAL A 59 -12.53 8.15 -5.15
CA VAL A 59 -11.50 9.03 -4.58
C VAL A 59 -11.36 8.75 -3.09
N PHE A 60 -10.12 8.51 -2.66
CA PHE A 60 -9.77 8.27 -1.27
C PHE A 60 -8.96 9.44 -0.72
N LEU A 61 -9.29 9.89 0.49
CA LEU A 61 -8.44 10.79 1.25
C LEU A 61 -7.76 10.00 2.37
N VAL A 62 -6.48 9.69 2.18
CA VAL A 62 -5.67 9.02 3.20
C VAL A 62 -5.25 10.06 4.25
N GLN A 63 -5.55 9.79 5.52
CA GLN A 63 -5.29 10.69 6.63
C GLN A 63 -4.52 9.98 7.75
N GLY A 64 -3.62 10.71 8.39
CA GLY A 64 -3.03 10.31 9.67
C GLY A 64 -3.65 11.13 10.80
N ASN A 65 -3.94 10.48 11.94
CA ASN A 65 -4.45 11.17 13.12
C ASN A 65 -3.47 12.25 13.59
N GLY A 66 -3.98 13.45 13.86
CA GLY A 66 -3.16 14.60 14.26
C GLY A 66 -2.35 15.25 13.14
N CYS A 67 -2.44 14.78 11.90
CA CYS A 67 -1.75 15.40 10.76
C CYS A 67 -2.36 16.77 10.42
N PRO A 68 -1.60 17.88 10.48
CA PRO A 68 -2.12 19.21 10.21
C PRO A 68 -2.55 19.38 8.74
N PHE A 69 -1.90 18.69 7.80
CA PHE A 69 -2.27 18.74 6.38
C PHE A 69 -3.63 18.08 6.12
N ALA A 70 -3.87 16.91 6.73
CA ALA A 70 -5.17 16.24 6.64
C ALA A 70 -6.29 17.09 7.26
N ARG A 71 -6.02 17.76 8.39
CA ARG A 71 -6.98 18.69 9.02
C ARG A 71 -7.37 19.82 8.07
N ASN A 72 -6.42 20.41 7.37
CA ASN A 72 -6.69 21.51 6.44
C ASN A 72 -7.38 21.05 5.14
N ALA A 73 -7.13 19.81 4.70
CA ALA A 73 -7.76 19.24 3.51
C ALA A 73 -9.21 18.76 3.76
N ALA A 74 -9.55 18.41 5.00
CA ALA A 74 -10.84 17.81 5.35
C ALA A 74 -12.07 18.65 4.93
N PRO A 75 -12.13 19.98 5.14
CA PRO A 75 -13.27 20.78 4.69
C PRO A 75 -13.45 20.74 3.17
N ARG A 76 -12.37 20.87 2.40
CA ARG A 76 -12.46 20.86 0.94
C ARG A 76 -12.84 19.48 0.39
N PHE A 77 -12.36 18.42 1.03
CA PHE A 77 -12.77 17.06 0.69
C PHE A 77 -14.26 16.81 0.96
N GLN A 78 -14.76 17.36 2.07
CA GLN A 78 -16.18 17.33 2.44
C GLN A 78 -17.04 18.05 1.38
N GLU A 79 -16.63 19.23 0.93
CA GLU A 79 -17.30 19.95 -0.17
C GLU A 79 -17.31 19.16 -1.48
N LEU A 80 -16.18 18.54 -1.87
CA LEU A 80 -16.11 17.72 -3.07
C LEU A 80 -17.05 16.52 -3.00
N ARG A 81 -17.11 15.86 -1.83
CA ARG A 81 -18.07 14.78 -1.61
C ARG A 81 -19.49 15.27 -1.87
N ASP A 82 -19.88 16.39 -1.29
CA ASP A 82 -21.26 16.89 -1.40
C ASP A 82 -21.62 17.34 -2.83
N ILE A 83 -20.65 17.69 -3.67
CA ILE A 83 -20.85 18.01 -5.10
C ILE A 83 -21.08 16.74 -5.96
N TYR A 84 -20.46 15.61 -5.59
CA TYR A 84 -20.40 14.39 -6.41
C TYR A 84 -21.11 13.16 -5.81
N SER A 85 -21.79 13.31 -4.67
CA SER A 85 -22.62 12.26 -4.03
C SER A 85 -24.05 12.30 -4.51
#